data_AF-A0A968TVV7-F1
#
_entry.id   AF-A0A968TVV7-F1
#
_cell.length_a   1.000
_cell.length_b   1.000
_cell.length_c   1.000
_cell.angle_alpha   90.00
_cell.angle_beta   90.00
_cell.angle_gamma   90.00
#
_symmetry.space_group_name_H-M   'P 1'
#
loop_
_entity.id
_entity.type
_entity.pdbx_description
1 polymer ?
#
loop_
_entity_poly.entity_id
_entity_poly.type
_entity_poly.pdbx_seq_one_letter_code
_entity_poly.pdbx_strand_id
1 'polypeptide(L)'
;MVVGDPGLQAAREAVQIPVLGPCEACMHVAAMMGQAFSVLTVLDTTSPGFVKRARVYGVADRLASVRSVNIPVLSLKGDHSPVLAALTEQAVQVVRDDGAHVIIFGCTGMKGLAGALGAELAAQGYGGVPVIDPMPTTLRMAEAFAKVGIQHSRRTYHTPPRKRIDGYSFLGL
;
A
#
# COMPACT_ATOMS: atom_id res chain seq x y z
N MET A 1 -6.32 7.05 -6.47
CA MET A 1 -7.18 5.96 -5.97
C MET A 1 -6.54 5.44 -4.70
N VAL A 2 -7.31 5.21 -3.63
CA VAL A 2 -6.76 4.73 -2.34
C VAL A 2 -6.27 3.30 -2.52
N VAL A 3 -5.10 3.00 -1.98
CA VAL A 3 -4.52 1.65 -1.98
C VAL A 3 -5.33 0.84 -0.98
N GLY A 4 -6.35 0.11 -1.47
CA GLY A 4 -7.50 -0.43 -0.74
C GLY A 4 -7.59 -1.96 -0.68
N ASP A 5 -6.93 -2.65 -1.60
CA ASP A 5 -7.00 -4.09 -1.88
C ASP A 5 -8.42 -4.69 -2.01
N PRO A 6 -9.36 -4.02 -2.72
CA PRO A 6 -10.72 -4.53 -2.88
C PRO A 6 -10.72 -5.85 -3.67
N GLY A 7 -11.51 -6.83 -3.20
CA GLY A 7 -11.67 -8.11 -3.88
C GLY A 7 -10.44 -9.03 -3.85
N LEU A 8 -9.38 -8.69 -3.10
CA LEU A 8 -8.12 -9.44 -3.10
C LEU A 8 -8.30 -10.93 -2.81
N GLN A 9 -9.06 -11.28 -1.77
CA GLN A 9 -9.27 -12.68 -1.40
C GLN A 9 -10.05 -13.44 -2.48
N ALA A 10 -11.14 -12.86 -3.00
CA ALA A 10 -11.92 -13.47 -4.07
C ALA A 10 -11.09 -13.68 -5.35
N ALA A 11 -10.21 -12.73 -5.69
CA ALA A 11 -9.31 -12.86 -6.82
C ALA A 11 -8.32 -14.03 -6.63
N ARG A 12 -7.83 -14.27 -5.40
CA ARG A 12 -6.94 -15.42 -5.09
C ARG A 12 -7.64 -16.77 -5.26
N GLU A 13 -8.92 -16.83 -4.94
CA GLU A 13 -9.75 -18.03 -5.15
C GLU A 13 -10.01 -18.28 -6.65
N ALA A 14 -10.23 -17.21 -7.41
CA ALA A 14 -10.63 -17.27 -8.82
C ALA A 14 -9.51 -17.70 -9.78
N VAL A 15 -8.23 -17.47 -9.44
CA VAL A 15 -7.11 -17.72 -10.36
C VAL A 15 -6.01 -18.59 -9.75
N GLN A 16 -5.20 -19.23 -10.60
CA GLN A 16 -4.04 -20.03 -10.19
C GLN A 16 -2.70 -19.25 -10.20
N ILE A 17 -2.72 -17.98 -10.64
CA ILE A 17 -1.52 -17.11 -10.63
C ILE A 17 -1.40 -16.33 -9.30
N PRO A 18 -0.22 -15.79 -8.98
CA PRO A 18 -0.06 -14.89 -7.83
C PRO A 18 -0.91 -13.64 -7.97
N VAL A 19 -1.67 -13.33 -6.92
CA VAL A 19 -2.45 -12.09 -6.77
C VAL A 19 -1.99 -11.33 -5.53
N LEU A 20 -1.45 -10.13 -5.73
CA LEU A 20 -0.94 -9.27 -4.66
C LEU A 20 -1.76 -7.98 -4.58
N GLY A 21 -2.18 -7.65 -3.36
CA GLY A 21 -2.78 -6.36 -3.05
C GLY A 21 -1.68 -5.35 -2.73
N PRO A 22 -1.66 -4.14 -3.32
CA PRO A 22 -0.60 -3.19 -3.04
C PRO A 22 -0.52 -2.74 -1.58
N CYS A 23 -1.62 -2.74 -0.83
CA CYS A 23 -1.59 -2.41 0.61
C CYS A 23 -0.89 -3.52 1.39
N GLU A 24 -1.36 -4.76 1.26
CA GLU A 24 -0.81 -5.92 1.94
C GLU A 24 0.67 -6.11 1.61
N ALA A 25 1.02 -6.07 0.33
CA ALA A 25 2.38 -6.23 -0.15
C ALA A 25 3.34 -5.20 0.45
N CYS A 26 2.97 -3.91 0.41
CA CYS A 26 3.84 -2.85 0.92
C CYS A 26 3.94 -2.84 2.44
N MET A 27 2.89 -3.19 3.16
CA MET A 27 2.95 -3.32 4.62
C MET A 27 3.91 -4.44 5.04
N HIS A 28 3.90 -5.58 4.33
CA HIS A 28 4.87 -6.65 4.59
C HIS A 28 6.30 -6.24 4.23
N VAL A 29 6.52 -5.57 3.09
CA VAL A 29 7.85 -5.04 2.75
C VAL A 29 8.31 -4.03 3.80
N ALA A 30 7.45 -3.11 4.23
CA ALA A 30 7.81 -2.13 5.25
C ALA A 30 8.18 -2.79 6.60
N ALA A 31 7.42 -3.81 7.01
CA ALA A 31 7.71 -4.60 8.21
C ALA A 31 9.01 -5.41 8.10
N MET A 32 9.49 -5.72 6.89
CA MET A 32 10.82 -6.30 6.68
C MET A 32 11.94 -5.25 6.75
N MET A 33 11.68 -4.03 6.28
CA MET A 33 12.69 -2.98 6.13
C MET A 33 12.89 -2.11 7.38
N GLY A 34 11.98 -2.17 8.35
CA GLY A 34 12.10 -1.42 9.60
C GLY A 34 11.25 -1.98 10.74
N GLN A 35 11.52 -1.53 11.96
CA GLN A 35 10.79 -2.00 13.15
C GLN A 35 9.35 -1.46 13.21
N ALA A 36 9.12 -0.28 12.64
CA ALA A 36 7.82 0.37 12.55
C ALA A 36 7.68 1.12 11.23
N PHE A 37 6.45 1.23 10.71
CA PHE A 37 6.14 1.96 9.50
C PHE A 37 4.90 2.82 9.66
N SER A 38 4.81 3.88 8.86
CA SER A 38 3.61 4.71 8.77
C SER A 38 3.09 4.81 7.35
N VAL A 39 1.78 5.01 7.22
CA VAL A 39 1.12 5.22 5.93
C VAL A 39 0.77 6.70 5.78
N LEU A 40 1.24 7.33 4.71
CA LEU A 40 0.81 8.67 4.31
C LEU A 40 -0.31 8.55 3.28
N THR A 41 -1.52 8.98 3.64
CA THR A 41 -2.70 8.96 2.76
C THR A 41 -3.13 10.38 2.37
N VAL A 42 -4.15 10.48 1.54
CA VAL A 42 -4.68 11.75 0.98
C VAL A 42 -5.86 12.29 1.76
N LEU A 43 -6.67 11.41 2.35
CA LEU A 43 -7.91 11.75 3.06
C LEU A 43 -7.94 11.04 4.40
N ASP A 44 -8.17 11.78 5.49
CA ASP A 44 -8.29 11.20 6.84
C ASP A 44 -9.37 10.13 6.96
N THR A 45 -10.45 10.24 6.17
CA THR A 45 -11.53 9.25 6.13
C THR A 45 -11.06 7.85 5.71
N THR A 46 -9.88 7.74 5.10
CA THR A 46 -9.29 6.47 4.67
C THR A 46 -8.40 5.83 5.73
N SER A 47 -7.98 6.60 6.76
CA SER A 47 -7.05 6.15 7.79
C SER A 47 -7.56 4.94 8.59
N PRO A 48 -8.84 4.87 9.03
CA PRO A 48 -9.36 3.67 9.70
C PRO A 48 -9.27 2.41 8.84
N GLY A 49 -9.37 2.57 7.51
CA GLY A 49 -9.26 1.47 6.56
C GLY A 49 -7.85 0.86 6.51
N PHE A 50 -6.79 1.66 6.69
CA PHE A 50 -5.42 1.15 6.77
C PHE A 50 -5.16 0.45 8.11
N VAL A 51 -5.64 1.01 9.23
CA VAL A 51 -5.52 0.37 10.55
C VAL A 51 -6.21 -0.99 10.56
N LYS A 52 -7.45 -1.09 10.03
CA LYS A 52 -8.16 -2.36 9.89
C LYS A 52 -7.36 -3.38 9.07
N ARG A 53 -6.74 -2.93 7.98
CA ARG A 53 -5.98 -3.81 7.09
C ARG A 53 -4.67 -4.28 7.69
N ALA A 54 -3.94 -3.42 8.41
CA ALA A 54 -2.76 -3.85 9.14
C ALA A 54 -3.07 -4.98 10.14
N ARG A 55 -4.25 -4.95 10.79
CA ARG A 55 -4.72 -6.06 11.64
C ARG A 55 -5.01 -7.32 10.84
N VAL A 56 -5.75 -7.22 9.74
CA VAL A 56 -6.07 -8.37 8.87
C VAL A 56 -4.80 -9.00 8.28
N TYR A 57 -3.78 -8.19 7.97
CA TYR A 57 -2.51 -8.64 7.40
C TYR A 57 -1.46 -9.02 8.46
N GLY A 58 -1.79 -8.97 9.75
CA GLY A 58 -0.90 -9.42 10.82
C GLY A 58 0.32 -8.53 11.06
N VAL A 59 0.23 -7.25 10.72
CA VAL A 59 1.32 -6.26 10.84
C VAL A 59 0.89 -5.02 11.63
N ALA A 60 -0.20 -5.12 12.41
CA ALA A 60 -0.73 -4.02 13.22
C ALA A 60 0.29 -3.47 14.22
N ASP A 61 1.04 -4.36 14.88
CA ASP A 61 2.06 -3.96 15.87
C ASP A 61 3.26 -3.24 15.24
N ARG A 62 3.37 -3.30 13.91
CA ARG A 62 4.40 -2.60 13.12
C ARG A 62 3.90 -1.28 12.55
N LEU A 63 2.59 -1.00 12.60
CA LEU A 63 2.00 0.24 12.11
C LEU A 63 2.09 1.32 13.19
N ALA A 64 3.04 2.24 13.08
CA ALA A 64 3.20 3.37 13.99
C ALA A 64 2.04 4.35 13.86
N SER A 65 1.71 4.78 12.64
CA SER A 65 0.61 5.72 12.41
C SER A 65 0.08 5.69 10.97
N VAL A 66 -1.09 6.31 10.80
CA VAL A 66 -1.63 6.65 9.48
C VAL A 66 -1.97 8.13 9.51
N ARG A 67 -1.29 8.92 8.68
CA ARG A 67 -1.52 10.37 8.58
C ARG A 67 -1.99 10.73 7.19
N SER A 68 -2.86 11.74 7.08
CA SER A 68 -3.22 12.29 5.78
C SER A 68 -2.52 13.61 5.52
N VAL A 69 -2.26 13.87 4.24
CA VAL A 69 -1.79 15.19 3.78
C VAL A 69 -2.94 16.17 3.51
N ASN A 70 -4.21 15.75 3.72
CA ASN A 70 -5.42 16.54 3.49
C ASN A 70 -5.47 17.30 2.14
N ILE A 71 -4.89 16.72 1.09
CA ILE A 71 -4.94 17.25 -0.26
C ILE A 71 -5.97 16.46 -1.08
N PRO A 72 -6.91 17.13 -1.77
CA PRO A 72 -7.85 16.47 -2.66
C PRO A 72 -7.11 15.65 -3.74
N VAL A 73 -7.58 14.43 -3.99
CA VAL A 73 -6.96 13.52 -4.99
C VAL A 73 -6.86 14.15 -6.38
N LEU A 74 -7.80 15.02 -6.74
CA LEU A 74 -7.81 15.71 -8.04
C LEU A 74 -6.65 16.71 -8.19
N SER A 75 -6.15 17.25 -7.07
CA SER A 75 -5.01 18.17 -7.03
C SER A 75 -3.66 17.46 -7.20
N LEU A 76 -3.65 16.12 -7.33
CA LEU A 76 -2.45 15.34 -7.62
C LEU A 76 -2.10 15.33 -9.12
N LYS A 77 -2.81 16.10 -9.96
CA LYS A 77 -2.51 16.26 -11.39
C LYS A 77 -1.88 17.64 -11.62
N GLY A 78 -0.73 17.69 -12.30
CA GLY A 78 -0.06 18.95 -12.66
C GLY A 78 1.21 19.17 -11.84
N ASP A 79 1.39 20.38 -11.29
CA ASP A 79 2.53 20.70 -10.45
C ASP A 79 2.47 19.96 -9.11
N HIS A 80 3.46 19.10 -8.87
CA HIS A 80 3.55 18.30 -7.66
C HIS A 80 4.24 19.02 -6.49
N SER A 81 4.77 20.24 -6.69
CA SER A 81 5.51 20.98 -5.65
C SER A 81 4.68 21.21 -4.37
N PRO A 82 3.41 21.65 -4.44
CA PRO A 82 2.57 21.81 -3.24
C PRO A 82 2.27 20.47 -2.55
N VAL A 83 2.12 19.41 -3.34
CA VAL A 83 1.87 18.05 -2.84
C VAL A 83 3.09 17.52 -2.10
N LEU A 84 4.27 17.73 -2.68
CA LEU A 84 5.53 17.30 -2.09
C LEU A 84 5.79 18.05 -0.79
N ALA A 85 5.56 19.37 -0.72
CA ALA A 85 5.73 20.14 0.50
C ALA A 85 4.85 19.60 1.65
N ALA A 86 3.57 19.34 1.39
CA ALA A 86 2.67 18.77 2.39
C ALA A 86 3.04 17.32 2.78
N LEU A 87 3.49 16.51 1.80
CA LEU A 87 4.02 15.18 2.08
C LEU A 87 5.26 15.24 2.98
N THR A 88 6.19 16.14 2.71
CA THR A 88 7.41 16.34 3.51
C THR A 88 7.07 16.72 4.93
N GLU A 89 6.15 17.66 5.14
CA GLU A 89 5.72 18.05 6.48
C GLU A 89 5.17 16.85 7.27
N GLN A 90 4.26 16.08 6.68
CA GLN A 90 3.69 14.89 7.33
C GLN A 90 4.72 13.77 7.49
N ALA A 91 5.63 13.59 6.52
CA ALA A 91 6.70 12.60 6.58
C ALA A 91 7.65 12.86 7.75
N VAL A 92 8.03 14.13 7.97
CA VAL A 92 8.84 14.52 9.13
C VAL A 92 8.10 14.20 10.43
N GLN A 93 6.81 14.49 10.52
CA GLN A 93 6.01 14.21 11.71
C GLN A 93 5.91 12.70 12.01
N VAL A 94 5.66 11.85 10.99
CA VAL A 94 5.58 10.39 11.25
C VAL A 94 6.92 9.80 11.67
N VAL A 95 8.04 10.35 11.18
CA VAL A 95 9.37 9.88 11.60
C VAL A 95 9.71 10.37 13.01
N ARG A 96 9.58 11.69 13.24
CA ARG A 96 10.00 12.33 14.49
C ARG A 96 9.08 12.01 15.66
N ASP A 97 7.76 12.09 15.44
CA ASP A 97 6.77 12.07 16.51
C ASP A 97 6.13 10.69 16.67
N ASP A 98 5.95 9.95 15.58
CA ASP A 98 5.31 8.62 15.62
C ASP A 98 6.31 7.45 15.61
N GLY A 99 7.60 7.72 15.34
CA GLY A 99 8.65 6.70 15.33
C GLY A 99 8.67 5.80 14.09
N ALA A 100 8.17 6.27 12.95
CA ALA A 100 8.21 5.51 11.71
C ALA A 100 9.65 5.36 11.20
N HIS A 101 10.06 4.11 10.91
CA HIS A 101 11.33 3.82 10.25
C HIS A 101 11.17 3.65 8.74
N VAL A 102 9.94 3.45 8.26
CA VAL A 102 9.59 3.27 6.84
C VAL A 102 8.28 4.00 6.57
N ILE A 103 8.15 4.62 5.39
CA ILE A 103 6.93 5.31 4.96
C ILE A 103 6.34 4.58 3.76
N ILE A 104 5.01 4.40 3.75
CA ILE A 104 4.25 3.85 2.62
C ILE A 104 3.29 4.91 2.09
N PHE A 105 3.19 5.08 0.78
CA PHE A 105 2.11 5.88 0.20
C PHE A 105 0.78 5.13 0.18
N GLY A 106 -0.28 5.75 0.72
CA GLY A 106 -1.64 5.20 0.78
C GLY A 106 -2.49 5.48 -0.47
N CYS A 107 -1.98 6.22 -1.45
CA CYS A 107 -2.71 6.57 -2.68
C CYS A 107 -1.82 6.42 -3.90
N THR A 108 -2.33 5.75 -4.93
CA THR A 108 -1.61 5.59 -6.21
C THR A 108 -1.40 6.91 -6.97
N GLY A 109 -2.11 7.97 -6.58
CA GLY A 109 -1.90 9.32 -7.12
C GLY A 109 -0.57 9.96 -6.69
N MET A 110 0.12 9.38 -5.71
CA MET A 110 1.45 9.82 -5.25
C MET A 110 2.59 9.05 -5.93
N LYS A 111 2.26 8.23 -6.94
CA LYS A 111 3.24 7.43 -7.69
C LYS A 111 4.35 8.33 -8.24
N GLY A 112 5.60 7.89 -8.09
CA GLY A 112 6.78 8.60 -8.58
C GLY A 112 7.32 9.67 -7.65
N LEU A 113 6.62 10.01 -6.56
CA LEU A 113 7.10 11.01 -5.59
C LEU A 113 8.03 10.44 -4.52
N ALA A 114 8.20 9.12 -4.45
CA ALA A 114 8.96 8.47 -3.37
C ALA A 114 10.42 8.93 -3.33
N GLY A 115 11.07 9.07 -4.49
CA GLY A 115 12.45 9.57 -4.58
C GLY A 115 12.57 11.03 -4.15
N ALA A 116 11.63 11.88 -4.59
CA ALA A 116 11.59 13.29 -4.22
C ALA A 116 11.36 13.46 -2.71
N LEU A 117 10.41 12.73 -2.12
CA LEU A 117 10.15 12.76 -0.68
C LEU A 117 11.37 12.24 0.12
N GLY A 118 12.06 11.21 -0.38
CA GLY A 118 13.29 10.72 0.24
C GLY A 118 14.40 11.78 0.26
N ALA A 119 14.55 12.56 -0.82
CA ALA A 119 15.50 13.67 -0.88
C ALA A 119 15.14 14.79 0.10
N GLU A 120 13.86 15.16 0.19
CA GLU A 120 13.36 16.13 1.15
C GLU A 120 13.59 15.67 2.61
N LEU A 121 13.28 14.39 2.92
CA LEU A 121 13.57 13.83 4.25
C LEU A 121 15.06 13.89 4.60
N ALA A 122 15.93 13.60 3.62
CA ALA A 122 17.37 13.73 3.83
C ALA A 122 17.79 15.18 4.12
N ALA A 123 17.23 16.15 3.41
CA ALA A 123 17.47 17.58 3.66
C ALA A 123 16.97 18.02 5.06
N GLN A 124 15.94 17.36 5.59
CA GLN A 124 15.39 17.58 6.93
C GLN A 124 16.11 16.79 8.05
N GLY A 125 17.20 16.07 7.72
CA GLY A 125 17.99 15.31 8.70
C GLY A 125 17.49 13.88 8.96
N TYR A 126 16.50 13.40 8.22
CA TYR A 126 15.94 12.03 8.30
C TYR A 126 16.37 11.16 7.13
N GLY A 127 17.60 11.36 6.66
CA GLY A 127 18.19 10.55 5.60
C GLY A 127 18.19 9.05 5.96
N GLY A 128 17.93 8.20 4.97
CA GLY A 128 17.92 6.74 5.14
C GLY A 128 16.56 6.14 5.50
N VAL A 129 15.52 6.94 5.78
CA VAL A 129 14.14 6.44 5.90
C VAL A 129 13.61 6.08 4.52
N PRO A 130 13.35 4.79 4.20
CA PRO A 130 12.82 4.40 2.90
C PRO A 130 11.35 4.84 2.74
N VAL A 131 11.04 5.33 1.53
CA VAL A 131 9.68 5.65 1.10
C VAL A 131 9.26 4.63 0.04
N ILE A 132 8.19 3.88 0.33
CA ILE A 132 7.67 2.83 -0.54
C ILE A 132 6.55 3.38 -1.43
N ASP A 133 6.81 3.39 -2.74
CA ASP A 133 5.78 3.56 -3.76
C ASP A 133 5.08 2.20 -4.01
N PRO A 134 3.77 2.08 -3.76
CA PRO A 134 3.09 0.79 -3.83
C PRO A 134 3.07 0.15 -5.20
N MET A 135 3.01 0.95 -6.27
CA MET A 135 2.85 0.43 -7.62
C MET A 135 4.07 -0.36 -8.11
N PRO A 136 5.28 0.23 -8.18
CA PRO A 136 6.47 -0.51 -8.61
C PRO A 136 6.82 -1.63 -7.63
N THR A 137 6.65 -1.42 -6.33
CA THR A 137 6.97 -2.42 -5.30
C THR A 137 6.14 -3.69 -5.47
N THR A 138 4.83 -3.54 -5.58
CA THR A 138 3.91 -4.68 -5.74
C THR A 138 4.14 -5.43 -7.05
N LEU A 139 4.42 -4.70 -8.14
CA LEU A 139 4.72 -5.31 -9.44
C LEU A 139 5.99 -6.18 -9.36
N ARG A 140 7.06 -5.70 -8.71
CA ARG A 140 8.30 -6.46 -8.57
C ARG A 140 8.14 -7.68 -7.67
N MET A 141 7.33 -7.58 -6.62
CA MET A 141 6.98 -8.75 -5.82
C MET A 141 6.20 -9.80 -6.62
N ALA A 142 5.22 -9.37 -7.42
CA ALA A 142 4.46 -10.27 -8.28
C ALA A 142 5.36 -10.97 -9.31
N GLU A 143 6.27 -10.21 -9.94
CA GLU A 143 7.29 -10.75 -10.85
C GLU A 143 8.19 -11.79 -10.15
N ALA A 144 8.67 -11.48 -8.95
CA ALA A 144 9.50 -12.40 -8.18
C ALA A 144 8.75 -13.70 -7.88
N PHE A 145 7.52 -13.63 -7.38
CA PHE A 145 6.71 -14.82 -7.07
C PHE A 145 6.40 -15.66 -8.31
N ALA A 146 6.11 -15.02 -9.44
CA ALA A 146 5.92 -15.72 -10.71
C ALA A 146 7.20 -16.44 -11.16
N LYS A 147 8.36 -15.79 -11.05
CA LYS A 147 9.66 -16.36 -11.43
C LYS A 147 10.08 -17.54 -10.56
N VAL A 148 9.81 -17.49 -9.26
CA VAL A 148 10.14 -18.59 -8.33
C VAL A 148 9.06 -19.66 -8.23
N GLY A 149 7.95 -19.51 -8.96
CA GLY A 149 6.87 -20.51 -9.01
C GLY A 149 5.99 -20.57 -7.76
N ILE A 150 5.98 -19.53 -6.92
CA ILE A 150 5.14 -19.47 -5.72
C ILE A 150 3.71 -19.11 -6.13
N GLN A 151 2.72 -19.79 -5.57
CA GLN A 151 1.29 -19.53 -5.79
C GLN A 151 0.51 -19.50 -4.47
N HIS A 152 -0.72 -18.99 -4.53
CA HIS A 152 -1.65 -19.02 -3.41
C HIS A 152 -2.07 -20.45 -3.05
N SER A 153 -1.91 -20.80 -1.77
CA SER A 153 -2.30 -22.11 -1.24
C SER A 153 -3.80 -22.35 -1.43
N ARG A 154 -4.14 -23.45 -2.11
CA ARG A 154 -5.54 -23.88 -2.31
C ARG A 154 -6.20 -24.41 -1.04
N ARG A 155 -5.44 -24.63 0.04
CA ARG A 155 -5.99 -24.94 1.37
C ARG A 155 -6.67 -23.73 2.01
N THR A 156 -6.23 -22.53 1.65
CA THR A 156 -6.81 -21.27 2.14
C THR A 156 -7.72 -20.66 1.08
N TYR A 157 -7.21 -20.50 -0.14
CA TYR A 157 -7.92 -19.91 -1.28
C TYR A 157 -8.41 -21.03 -2.21
N HIS A 158 -9.39 -21.77 -1.73
CA HIS A 158 -9.98 -22.88 -2.48
C HIS A 158 -10.66 -22.39 -3.76
N THR A 159 -10.64 -23.20 -4.81
CA THR A 159 -11.42 -22.88 -6.02
C THR A 159 -12.91 -22.93 -5.65
N PRO A 160 -13.68 -21.86 -5.92
CA PRO A 160 -15.11 -21.85 -5.60
C PRO A 160 -15.83 -23.00 -6.31
N PRO A 161 -16.75 -23.71 -5.63
CA PRO A 161 -17.50 -24.79 -6.27
C PRO A 161 -18.38 -24.24 -7.40
N ARG A 162 -18.52 -25.03 -8.47
CA ARG A 162 -19.43 -24.68 -9.58
C ARG A 162 -20.86 -24.61 -9.06
N LYS A 163 -21.51 -23.48 -9.30
CA LYS A 163 -22.92 -23.22 -8.96
C LYS A 163 -23.52 -22.21 -9.93
N ARG A 164 -24.85 -22.17 -10.02
CA ARG A 164 -25.54 -21.11 -10.76
C ARG A 164 -25.23 -19.75 -10.12
N ILE A 165 -24.84 -18.77 -10.93
CA ILE A 165 -24.57 -17.40 -10.49
C ILE A 165 -25.57 -16.47 -11.17
N ASP A 166 -26.66 -16.17 -10.46
CA ASP A 166 -27.70 -15.27 -10.97
C ASP A 166 -27.24 -13.81 -10.96
N GLY A 167 -27.63 -13.03 -11.96
CA GLY A 167 -27.27 -11.61 -12.07
C GLY A 167 -25.88 -11.32 -12.66
N TYR A 168 -25.08 -12.35 -12.97
CA TYR A 168 -23.73 -12.22 -13.54
C TYR A 168 -23.54 -12.98 -14.85
N SER A 169 -24.63 -13.23 -15.60
CA SER A 169 -24.62 -13.97 -16.87
C SER A 169 -23.68 -13.37 -17.93
N PHE A 170 -23.39 -12.07 -17.85
CA PHE A 170 -22.46 -11.38 -18.74
C PHE A 170 -20.98 -11.80 -18.56
N LEU A 171 -20.62 -12.48 -17.47
CA LEU A 171 -19.26 -12.96 -17.24
C LEU A 171 -18.95 -14.28 -17.98
N GLY A 172 -19.96 -14.96 -18.53
CA GLY A 172 -19.77 -16.23 -19.26
C GLY A 172 -19.20 -17.38 -18.41
N LEU A 173 -19.38 -17.31 -17.08
CA LEU A 173 -18.90 -18.27 -16.08
C LEU A 173 -19.87 -19.43 -15.83
#